data_AF-A0A957X7G5-F1
#
_entry.id   AF-A0A957X7G5-F1
#
_cell.length_a   1.000
_cell.length_b   1.000
_cell.length_c   1.000
_cell.angle_alpha   90.00
_cell.angle_beta   90.00
_cell.angle_gamma   90.00
#
_symmetry.space_group_name_H-M   'P 1'
#
loop_
_entity.id
_entity.type
_entity.pdbx_description
1 polymer ?
#
loop_
_entity_poly.entity_id
_entity_poly.type
_entity_poly.pdbx_seq_one_letter_code
_entity_poly.pdbx_strand_id
1 'polypeptide(L)'
;MFVYKGYAQDVRLQYSLELPLRHIDNTDLWTLTLQIPALRQAVFTYGFMVDGVFSGHYDTWRGPDAPAPTPRVEQLQGTIHHIEIFSEALEEERSMTVYLPPQYSDGRTYPVVYMADGQAAQAVAYYLEAAFLSGDLPLIIVVGVHSGEYRAEEYLPGMRQRRFEQHEQFFTQEVRQWVEDNYAVSTQREDRVVFGYSNGGVFA
;
A
#
# COMPACT_ATOMS: atom_id res chain seq x y z
N MET A 1 -14.32 -23.09 0.31
CA MET A 1 -13.87 -24.01 1.37
C MET A 1 -12.46 -23.59 1.74
N PHE A 2 -12.23 -23.23 3.00
CA PHE A 2 -10.90 -22.89 3.50
C PHE A 2 -10.32 -24.11 4.25
N VAL A 3 -9.02 -24.33 4.11
CA VAL A 3 -8.32 -25.47 4.72
C VAL A 3 -6.96 -24.99 5.22
N TYR A 4 -6.62 -25.36 6.45
CA TYR A 4 -5.27 -25.28 7.03
C TYR A 4 -4.80 -26.69 7.38
N LYS A 5 -3.49 -26.95 7.25
CA LYS A 5 -2.87 -28.27 7.52
C LYS A 5 -1.72 -28.12 8.52
N GLY A 6 -1.88 -28.67 9.72
CA GLY A 6 -0.85 -28.66 10.78
C GLY A 6 -1.42 -28.97 12.18
N TYR A 7 -0.55 -29.23 13.15
CA TYR A 7 -0.94 -29.44 14.55
C TYR A 7 -1.20 -28.10 15.27
N ALA A 8 -2.35 -27.96 15.91
CA ALA A 8 -2.78 -26.75 16.64
C ALA A 8 -3.88 -27.08 17.67
N GLN A 9 -4.12 -26.21 18.66
CA GLN A 9 -5.24 -26.31 19.61
C GLN A 9 -6.45 -25.44 19.19
N ASP A 10 -6.22 -24.30 18.55
CA ASP A 10 -7.23 -23.40 17.98
C ASP A 10 -6.77 -22.85 16.63
N VAL A 11 -7.68 -22.78 15.65
CA VAL A 11 -7.42 -22.16 14.34
C VAL A 11 -8.59 -21.25 13.98
N ARG A 12 -8.31 -19.99 13.66
CA ARG A 12 -9.30 -18.99 13.23
C ARG A 12 -8.95 -18.42 11.87
N LEU A 13 -9.97 -18.14 11.06
CA LEU A 13 -9.84 -17.32 9.86
C LEU A 13 -9.84 -15.84 10.27
N GLN A 14 -8.91 -15.03 9.80
CA GLN A 14 -8.83 -13.60 10.06
C GLN A 14 -8.76 -12.80 8.75
N TYR A 15 -9.76 -11.93 8.53
CA TYR A 15 -9.73 -10.68 7.74
C TYR A 15 -11.13 -10.08 7.71
N SER A 16 -11.33 -8.85 8.21
CA SER A 16 -12.63 -8.20 8.49
C SER A 16 -13.62 -8.96 9.40
N LEU A 17 -13.46 -10.28 9.56
CA LEU A 17 -14.16 -11.21 10.44
C LEU A 17 -13.13 -12.18 11.04
N GLU A 18 -13.35 -12.60 12.29
CA GLU A 18 -12.55 -13.64 12.96
C GLU A 18 -13.47 -14.80 13.36
N LEU A 19 -13.28 -15.99 12.76
CA LEU A 19 -14.18 -17.13 12.95
C LEU A 19 -13.41 -18.42 13.23
N PRO A 20 -13.84 -19.26 14.20
CA PRO A 20 -13.19 -20.52 14.50
C PRO A 20 -13.41 -21.54 13.38
N LEU A 21 -12.37 -22.31 13.06
CA LEU A 21 -12.48 -23.48 12.21
C LEU A 21 -12.90 -24.70 13.04
N ARG A 22 -13.61 -25.63 12.41
CA ARG A 22 -13.95 -26.95 12.98
C ARG A 22 -12.84 -27.95 12.66
N HIS A 23 -12.28 -28.58 13.69
CA HIS A 23 -11.38 -29.73 13.55
C HIS A 23 -12.12 -30.93 12.96
N ILE A 24 -11.48 -31.67 12.05
CA ILE A 24 -12.01 -32.91 11.50
C ILE A 24 -11.45 -34.08 12.32
N ASP A 25 -12.34 -34.84 12.93
CA ASP A 25 -11.97 -35.96 13.82
C ASP A 25 -10.97 -36.91 13.18
N ASN A 26 -9.95 -37.29 13.95
CA ASN A 26 -8.86 -38.21 13.57
C ASN A 26 -8.00 -37.72 12.38
N THR A 27 -7.92 -36.41 12.15
CA THR A 27 -7.05 -35.81 11.13
C THR A 27 -6.25 -34.64 11.69
N ASP A 28 -5.41 -34.03 10.89
CA ASP A 28 -4.73 -32.75 11.13
C ASP A 28 -5.42 -31.58 10.40
N LEU A 29 -6.69 -31.77 9.99
CA LEU A 29 -7.41 -30.84 9.13
C LEU A 29 -8.42 -30.02 9.91
N TRP A 30 -8.48 -28.74 9.55
CA TRP A 30 -9.40 -27.75 10.08
C TRP A 30 -10.21 -27.15 8.93
N THR A 31 -11.52 -26.97 9.13
CA THR A 31 -12.44 -26.49 8.08
C THR A 31 -13.41 -25.44 8.58
N LEU A 32 -13.68 -24.44 7.73
CA LEU A 32 -14.75 -23.48 7.90
C LEU A 32 -15.57 -23.41 6.61
N THR A 33 -16.89 -23.44 6.75
CA THR A 33 -17.83 -23.22 5.65
C THR A 33 -18.61 -21.95 5.92
N LEU A 34 -18.55 -21.01 4.97
CA LEU A 34 -19.26 -19.73 5.01
C LEU A 34 -20.19 -19.63 3.81
N GLN A 35 -21.33 -18.97 4.01
CA GLN A 35 -22.16 -18.48 2.91
C GLN A 35 -21.85 -17.00 2.72
N ILE A 36 -21.26 -16.67 1.57
CA ILE A 36 -20.96 -15.29 1.18
C ILE A 36 -21.85 -14.96 -0.02
N PRO A 37 -22.71 -13.93 0.06
CA PRO A 37 -23.46 -13.44 -1.09
C PRO A 37 -22.52 -13.08 -2.24
N ALA A 38 -22.88 -13.45 -3.48
CA ALA A 38 -22.05 -13.23 -4.67
C ALA A 38 -20.61 -13.80 -4.55
N LEU A 39 -20.42 -14.91 -3.80
CA LEU A 39 -19.12 -15.55 -3.61
C LEU A 39 -18.40 -15.77 -4.95
N ARG A 40 -19.12 -16.18 -5.99
CA ARG A 40 -18.52 -16.46 -7.30
C ARG A 40 -17.79 -15.26 -7.93
N GLN A 41 -18.22 -14.03 -7.62
CA GLN A 41 -17.61 -12.79 -8.11
C GLN A 41 -16.64 -12.16 -7.09
N ALA A 42 -16.64 -12.65 -5.85
CA ALA A 42 -15.89 -12.03 -4.76
C ALA A 42 -14.39 -12.28 -4.86
N VAL A 43 -13.62 -11.33 -4.33
CA VAL A 43 -12.20 -11.47 -4.01
C VAL A 43 -12.03 -11.03 -2.58
N PHE A 44 -11.37 -11.86 -1.77
CA PHE A 44 -11.03 -11.45 -0.41
C PHE A 44 -9.73 -12.11 0.02
N THR A 45 -9.00 -11.36 0.81
CA THR A 45 -7.79 -11.80 1.48
C THR A 45 -8.17 -12.48 2.79
N TYR A 46 -7.44 -13.49 3.20
CA TYR A 46 -7.64 -14.14 4.49
C TYR A 46 -6.30 -14.64 5.03
N GLY A 47 -6.18 -14.75 6.35
CA GLY A 47 -5.08 -15.44 7.00
C GLY A 47 -5.58 -16.29 8.14
N PHE A 48 -4.71 -17.10 8.72
CA PHE A 48 -5.05 -17.91 9.88
C PHE A 48 -4.40 -17.38 11.14
N MET A 49 -5.15 -17.38 12.25
CA MET A 49 -4.61 -17.33 13.60
C MET A 49 -4.56 -18.76 14.13
N VAL A 50 -3.40 -19.21 14.58
CA VAL A 50 -3.14 -20.55 15.12
C VAL A 50 -2.65 -20.38 16.54
N ASP A 51 -3.40 -20.88 17.52
CA ASP A 51 -3.09 -20.74 18.95
C ASP A 51 -2.79 -19.28 19.37
N GLY A 52 -3.57 -18.33 18.81
CA GLY A 52 -3.42 -16.90 19.07
C GLY A 52 -2.27 -16.21 18.32
N VAL A 53 -1.55 -16.94 17.46
CA VAL A 53 -0.44 -16.43 16.66
C VAL A 53 -0.83 -16.37 15.19
N PHE A 54 -0.58 -15.25 14.52
CA PHE A 54 -0.81 -15.16 13.08
C PHE A 54 0.12 -16.12 12.32
N SER A 55 -0.45 -16.89 11.41
CA SER A 55 0.24 -17.90 10.57
C SER A 55 1.33 -17.34 9.64
N GLY A 56 1.52 -16.02 9.64
CA GLY A 56 2.65 -15.35 9.01
C GLY A 56 2.43 -14.98 7.54
N HIS A 57 1.30 -15.35 6.95
CA HIS A 57 0.95 -14.92 5.60
C HIS A 57 -0.56 -14.77 5.42
N TYR A 58 -0.91 -13.96 4.44
CA TYR A 58 -2.26 -13.85 3.92
C TYR A 58 -2.33 -14.55 2.58
N ASP A 59 -3.42 -15.28 2.35
CA ASP A 59 -3.83 -15.80 1.06
C ASP A 59 -4.93 -14.94 0.45
N THR A 60 -5.13 -15.06 -0.86
CA THR A 60 -6.26 -14.45 -1.56
C THR A 60 -7.13 -15.52 -2.16
N TRP A 61 -8.40 -15.52 -1.78
CA TRP A 61 -9.41 -16.29 -2.49
C TRP A 61 -10.02 -15.45 -3.61
N ARG A 62 -10.15 -16.05 -4.80
CA ARG A 62 -10.85 -15.45 -5.94
C ARG A 62 -11.94 -16.39 -6.40
N GLY A 63 -13.14 -15.84 -6.58
CA GLY A 63 -14.24 -16.56 -7.18
C GLY A 63 -13.98 -16.86 -8.66
N PRO A 64 -14.59 -17.93 -9.21
CA PRO A 64 -14.42 -18.31 -10.61
C PRO A 64 -14.93 -17.24 -11.59
N ASP A 65 -15.83 -16.36 -11.15
CA ASP A 65 -16.39 -15.26 -11.94
C ASP A 65 -15.88 -13.89 -11.42
N ALA A 66 -14.81 -13.88 -10.61
CA ALA A 66 -14.21 -12.64 -10.14
C ALA A 66 -13.58 -11.86 -11.31
N PRO A 67 -13.53 -10.52 -11.24
CA PRO A 67 -12.78 -9.73 -12.21
C PRO A 67 -11.35 -10.24 -12.35
N ALA A 68 -10.74 -10.05 -13.52
CA ALA A 68 -9.33 -10.35 -13.71
C ALA A 68 -8.48 -9.59 -12.67
N PRO A 69 -7.39 -10.17 -12.16
CA PRO A 69 -6.48 -9.45 -11.30
C PRO A 69 -5.91 -8.24 -12.04
N THR A 70 -5.65 -7.15 -11.31
CA THR A 70 -4.99 -5.98 -11.88
C THR A 70 -3.62 -6.39 -12.45
N PRO A 71 -3.33 -6.10 -13.73
CA PRO A 71 -2.04 -6.41 -14.32
C PRO A 71 -0.89 -5.75 -13.56
N ARG A 72 0.21 -6.48 -13.39
CA ARG A 72 1.47 -5.99 -12.82
C ARG A 72 2.65 -6.60 -13.55
N VAL A 73 3.78 -5.90 -13.59
CA VAL A 73 5.04 -6.48 -14.07
C VAL A 73 5.62 -7.42 -13.01
N GLU A 74 6.42 -8.39 -13.46
CA GLU A 74 7.17 -9.29 -12.56
C GLU A 74 8.46 -8.63 -12.04
N GLN A 75 9.06 -7.76 -12.85
CA GLN A 75 10.25 -7.00 -12.54
C GLN A 75 10.07 -5.56 -13.01
N LEU A 76 10.47 -4.61 -12.18
CA LEU A 76 10.48 -3.19 -12.55
C LEU A 76 11.64 -2.92 -13.51
N GLN A 77 11.35 -2.22 -14.60
CA GLN A 77 12.32 -1.59 -15.49
C GLN A 77 12.62 -0.15 -15.05
N GLY A 78 11.68 0.49 -14.35
CA GLY A 78 11.92 1.75 -13.65
C GLY A 78 12.82 1.58 -12.43
N THR A 79 13.17 2.70 -11.80
CA THR A 79 14.14 2.74 -10.70
C THR A 79 13.46 3.13 -9.40
N ILE A 80 13.85 2.47 -8.31
CA ILE A 80 13.43 2.81 -6.95
C ILE A 80 14.59 3.48 -6.22
N HIS A 81 14.35 4.67 -5.68
CA HIS A 81 15.27 5.35 -4.78
C HIS A 81 14.68 5.40 -3.37
N HIS A 82 15.52 5.11 -2.38
CA HIS A 82 15.21 5.31 -0.96
C HIS A 82 15.97 6.55 -0.51
N ILE A 83 15.23 7.54 -0.01
CA ILE A 83 15.78 8.83 0.38
C ILE A 83 15.49 9.08 1.85
N GLU A 84 16.43 9.70 2.53
CA GLU A 84 16.24 10.30 3.85
C GLU A 84 16.40 11.81 3.73
N ILE A 85 15.47 12.55 4.35
CA ILE A 85 15.53 14.01 4.44
C ILE A 85 15.22 14.43 5.88
N PHE A 86 15.96 15.43 6.36
CA PHE A 86 15.64 16.07 7.62
C PHE A 86 14.44 17.00 7.42
N SER A 87 13.40 16.82 8.24
CA SER A 87 12.24 17.71 8.23
C SER A 87 12.41 18.83 9.25
N GLU A 88 12.28 20.08 8.80
CA GLU A 88 12.30 21.23 9.69
C GLU A 88 11.00 21.34 10.50
N ALA A 89 9.85 21.09 9.88
CA ALA A 89 8.56 21.13 10.55
C ALA A 89 8.41 20.06 11.65
N LEU A 90 8.96 18.86 11.43
CA LEU A 90 8.88 17.75 12.39
C LEU A 90 10.11 17.64 13.31
N GLU A 91 11.22 18.32 12.98
CA GLU A 91 12.50 18.26 13.70
C GLU A 91 13.08 16.82 13.77
N GLU A 92 12.86 16.01 12.73
CA GLU A 92 13.30 14.62 12.67
C GLU A 92 13.66 14.18 11.24
N GLU A 93 14.48 13.13 11.11
CA GLU A 93 14.75 12.49 9.82
C GLU A 93 13.53 11.71 9.32
N ARG A 94 13.20 11.88 8.04
CA ARG A 94 12.06 11.23 7.40
C ARG A 94 12.52 10.47 6.16
N SER A 95 12.02 9.25 6.04
CA SER A 95 12.28 8.42 4.86
C SER A 95 11.19 8.58 3.81
N MET A 96 11.59 8.50 2.55
CA MET A 96 10.68 8.42 1.40
C MET A 96 11.19 7.43 0.35
N THR A 97 10.27 6.92 -0.44
CA THR A 97 10.56 6.09 -1.60
C THR A 97 10.11 6.82 -2.86
N VAL A 98 11.05 7.06 -3.77
CA VAL A 98 10.78 7.65 -5.07
C VAL A 98 10.89 6.56 -6.14
N TYR A 99 9.85 6.41 -6.94
CA TYR A 99 9.88 5.57 -8.13
C TYR A 99 9.95 6.45 -9.38
N LEU A 100 10.94 6.16 -10.22
CA LEU A 100 11.11 6.75 -11.53
C LEU A 100 10.63 5.76 -12.60
N PRO A 101 9.77 6.20 -13.54
CA PRO A 101 9.25 5.32 -14.58
C PRO A 101 10.38 4.85 -15.53
N PRO A 102 10.16 3.79 -16.33
CA PRO A 102 11.12 3.35 -17.32
C PRO A 102 11.47 4.50 -18.27
N GLN A 103 12.75 4.58 -18.66
CA GLN A 103 13.26 5.63 -19.57
C GLN A 103 13.11 7.06 -19.01
N TYR A 104 13.10 7.22 -17.67
CA TYR A 104 13.21 8.52 -17.03
C TYR A 104 14.40 9.33 -17.60
N SER A 105 14.21 10.64 -17.73
CA SER A 105 15.19 11.58 -18.27
C SER A 105 14.89 12.98 -17.75
N ASP A 106 15.93 13.69 -17.30
CA ASP A 106 15.81 15.07 -16.81
C ASP A 106 15.40 16.08 -17.91
N GLY A 107 15.45 15.69 -19.19
CA GLY A 107 15.01 16.52 -20.31
C GLY A 107 13.50 16.50 -20.56
N ARG A 108 12.73 15.77 -19.73
CA ARG A 108 11.26 15.67 -19.81
C ARG A 108 10.65 16.07 -18.48
N THR A 109 9.39 16.47 -18.50
CA THR A 109 8.64 16.78 -17.27
C THR A 109 7.58 15.70 -17.05
N TYR A 110 7.49 15.16 -15.83
CA TYR A 110 6.57 14.09 -15.48
C TYR A 110 5.48 14.56 -14.50
N PRO A 111 4.23 14.11 -14.64
CA PRO A 111 3.26 14.17 -13.55
C PRO A 111 3.76 13.36 -12.34
N VAL A 112 3.30 13.73 -11.16
CA VAL A 112 3.76 13.16 -9.89
C VAL A 112 2.61 12.77 -8.99
N VAL A 113 2.69 11.57 -8.41
CA VAL A 113 1.80 11.09 -7.35
C VAL A 113 2.58 11.14 -6.04
N TYR A 114 2.15 12.02 -5.14
CA TYR A 114 2.60 12.01 -3.75
C TYR A 114 1.69 11.07 -2.95
N MET A 115 2.27 10.07 -2.29
CA MET A 115 1.50 9.11 -1.51
C MET A 115 1.90 9.06 -0.05
N ALA A 116 0.89 8.97 0.82
CA ALA A 116 1.06 8.50 2.19
C ALA A 116 1.52 7.03 2.20
N ASP A 117 2.06 6.56 3.33
CA ASP A 117 2.51 5.18 3.52
C ASP A 117 3.54 4.74 2.47
N GLY A 118 4.60 5.53 2.31
CA GLY A 118 5.60 5.38 1.26
C GLY A 118 6.30 4.02 1.16
N GLN A 119 6.28 3.22 2.22
CA GLN A 119 6.68 1.81 2.21
C GLN A 119 5.92 0.98 1.15
N ALA A 120 4.73 1.41 0.72
CA ALA A 120 3.94 0.76 -0.32
C ALA A 120 4.27 1.25 -1.75
N ALA A 121 5.07 2.30 -1.92
CA ALA A 121 5.32 2.92 -3.23
C ALA A 121 5.89 1.94 -4.26
N GLN A 122 6.84 1.09 -3.85
CA GLN A 122 7.39 0.07 -4.73
C GLN A 122 6.33 -0.94 -5.16
N ALA A 123 5.43 -1.36 -4.26
CA ALA A 123 4.35 -2.28 -4.59
C ALA A 123 3.39 -1.66 -5.62
N VAL A 124 3.07 -0.37 -5.48
CA VAL A 124 2.27 0.40 -6.44
C VAL A 124 2.96 0.52 -7.80
N ALA A 125 4.27 0.75 -7.82
CA ALA A 125 5.05 0.91 -9.05
C ALA A 125 4.90 -0.29 -10.01
N TYR A 126 4.82 -1.53 -9.48
CA TYR A 126 4.63 -2.72 -10.32
C TYR A 126 3.34 -2.70 -11.15
N TYR A 127 2.27 -2.10 -10.61
CA TYR A 127 0.98 -1.98 -11.32
C TYR A 127 1.00 -0.80 -12.29
N LEU A 128 1.57 0.34 -11.87
CA LEU A 128 1.72 1.51 -12.74
C LEU A 128 2.58 1.20 -13.96
N GLU A 129 3.69 0.49 -13.78
CA GLU A 129 4.55 0.15 -14.90
C GLU A 129 3.86 -0.76 -15.92
N ALA A 130 3.01 -1.69 -15.48
CA ALA A 130 2.20 -2.49 -16.39
C ALA A 130 1.25 -1.61 -17.23
N ALA A 131 0.65 -0.59 -16.61
CA ALA A 131 -0.21 0.38 -17.29
C ALA A 131 0.57 1.31 -18.24
N PHE A 132 1.84 1.62 -17.93
CA PHE A 132 2.71 2.37 -18.84
C PHE A 132 3.05 1.55 -20.08
N LEU A 133 3.40 0.28 -19.89
CA LEU A 133 3.76 -0.63 -20.97
C LEU A 133 2.56 -0.97 -21.87
N SER A 134 1.35 -0.99 -21.34
CA SER A 134 0.12 -1.14 -22.15
C SER A 134 -0.32 0.16 -22.83
N GLY A 135 0.21 1.32 -22.41
CA GLY A 135 -0.18 2.64 -22.90
C GLY A 135 -1.46 3.19 -22.28
N ASP A 136 -1.96 2.58 -21.21
CA ASP A 136 -3.17 3.02 -20.50
C ASP A 136 -2.92 4.26 -19.63
N LEU A 137 -1.67 4.46 -19.19
CA LEU A 137 -1.25 5.62 -18.40
C LEU A 137 0.02 6.26 -18.96
N PRO A 138 0.17 7.59 -18.86
CA PRO A 138 1.46 8.24 -19.12
C PRO A 138 2.49 7.84 -18.04
N LEU A 139 3.77 8.05 -18.34
CA LEU A 139 4.85 7.85 -17.36
C LEU A 139 4.68 8.83 -16.20
N ILE A 140 4.60 8.32 -14.97
CA ILE A 140 4.37 9.07 -13.74
C ILE A 140 5.48 8.76 -12.74
N ILE A 141 5.93 9.78 -12.01
CA ILE A 141 6.81 9.61 -10.84
C ILE A 141 5.95 9.38 -9.59
N VAL A 142 6.32 8.42 -8.75
CA VAL A 142 5.66 8.20 -7.45
C VAL A 142 6.60 8.60 -6.34
N VAL A 143 6.13 9.44 -5.42
CA VAL A 143 6.86 9.85 -4.22
C VAL A 143 6.06 9.38 -3.01
N GLY A 144 6.52 8.33 -2.35
CA GLY A 144 5.91 7.82 -1.14
C GLY A 144 6.60 8.32 0.11
N VAL A 145 5.90 9.05 0.97
CA VAL A 145 6.38 9.51 2.27
C VAL A 145 6.09 8.43 3.32
N HIS A 146 7.14 7.90 3.96
CA HIS A 146 6.98 6.79 4.90
C HIS A 146 6.26 7.26 6.17
N SER A 147 5.37 6.39 6.65
CA SER A 147 4.69 6.55 7.94
C SER A 147 5.44 5.78 9.03
N GLY A 148 5.42 6.28 10.26
CA GLY A 148 6.00 5.59 11.42
C GLY A 148 4.99 5.28 12.52
N GLU A 149 5.49 5.17 13.75
CA GLU A 149 4.69 4.95 14.97
C GLU A 149 3.54 5.96 15.13
N TYR A 150 3.77 7.21 14.72
CA TYR A 150 2.82 8.31 14.86
C TYR A 150 1.85 8.46 13.68
N ARG A 151 1.73 7.44 12.82
CA ARG A 151 0.89 7.49 11.61
C ARG A 151 -0.51 8.06 11.85
N ALA A 152 -1.18 7.67 12.92
CA ALA A 152 -2.53 8.17 13.22
C ALA A 152 -2.53 9.65 13.62
N GLU A 153 -1.51 10.12 14.34
CA GLU A 153 -1.36 11.51 14.74
C GLU A 153 -0.97 12.43 13.58
N GLU A 154 -0.20 11.89 12.63
CA GLU A 154 0.25 12.59 11.43
C GLU A 154 -0.85 12.70 10.36
N TYR A 155 -1.74 11.70 10.28
CA TYR A 155 -2.73 11.62 9.19
C TYR A 155 -4.16 12.02 9.60
N LEU A 156 -4.52 11.98 10.88
CA LEU A 156 -5.90 12.26 11.33
C LEU A 156 -6.00 13.60 12.07
N PRO A 157 -6.78 14.56 11.55
CA PRO A 157 -7.08 15.78 12.28
C PRO A 157 -7.68 15.49 13.67
N GLY A 158 -7.27 16.26 14.67
CA GLY A 158 -7.78 16.13 16.05
C GLY A 158 -7.17 15.01 16.90
N MET A 159 -6.40 14.07 16.34
CA MET A 159 -5.63 13.09 17.16
C MET A 159 -4.50 13.77 17.92
N ARG A 160 -3.68 14.55 17.22
CA ARG A 160 -2.71 15.48 17.81
C ARG A 160 -2.49 16.65 16.85
N GLN A 161 -3.29 17.69 17.01
CA GLN A 161 -3.38 18.81 16.06
C GLN A 161 -2.01 19.38 15.65
N ARG A 162 -1.12 19.64 16.63
CA ARG A 162 0.22 20.16 16.34
C ARG A 162 1.04 19.22 15.45
N ARG A 163 1.03 17.90 15.71
CA ARG A 163 1.79 16.93 14.91
C ARG A 163 1.19 16.77 13.52
N PHE A 164 -0.13 16.78 13.40
CA PHE A 164 -0.82 16.80 12.12
C PHE A 164 -0.39 18.00 11.27
N GLU A 165 -0.43 19.22 11.81
CA GLU A 165 -0.04 20.45 11.11
C GLU A 165 1.44 20.43 10.70
N GLN A 166 2.33 19.92 11.56
CA GLN A 166 3.75 19.75 11.23
C GLN A 166 3.94 18.74 10.09
N HIS A 167 3.20 17.63 10.10
CA HIS A 167 3.28 16.64 9.04
C HIS A 167 2.71 17.16 7.72
N GLU A 168 1.61 17.90 7.77
CA GLU A 168 1.04 18.57 6.60
C GLU A 168 2.03 19.56 5.99
N GLN A 169 2.70 20.37 6.81
CA GLN A 169 3.75 21.29 6.36
C GLN A 169 4.92 20.53 5.71
N PHE A 170 5.43 19.50 6.38
CA PHE A 170 6.49 18.63 5.84
C PHE A 170 6.10 18.07 4.46
N PHE A 171 4.91 17.48 4.34
CA PHE A 171 4.45 16.83 3.12
C PHE A 171 4.21 17.83 1.98
N THR A 172 3.56 18.95 2.26
CA THR A 172 3.12 19.91 1.22
C THR A 172 4.20 20.91 0.80
N GLN A 173 5.17 21.17 1.68
CA GLN A 173 6.23 22.16 1.44
C GLN A 173 7.58 21.49 1.26
N GLU A 174 8.08 20.80 2.28
CA GLU A 174 9.46 20.30 2.31
C GLU A 174 9.66 19.16 1.30
N VAL A 175 8.80 18.13 1.32
CA VAL A 175 8.85 17.02 0.37
C VAL A 175 8.65 17.51 -1.05
N ARG A 176 7.64 18.36 -1.28
CA ARG A 176 7.34 18.91 -2.60
C ARG A 176 8.54 19.68 -3.16
N GLN A 177 9.11 20.60 -2.37
CA GLN A 177 10.27 21.39 -2.78
C GLN A 177 11.46 20.50 -3.09
N TRP A 178 11.79 19.56 -2.19
CA TRP A 178 12.91 18.66 -2.39
C TRP A 178 12.74 17.82 -3.67
N VAL A 179 11.55 17.31 -3.96
CA VAL A 179 11.30 16.54 -5.18
C VAL A 179 11.44 17.40 -6.43
N GLU A 180 10.92 18.63 -6.42
CA GLU A 180 11.04 19.57 -7.55
C GLU A 180 12.49 19.97 -7.82
N ASP A 181 13.34 20.03 -6.79
CA ASP A 181 14.75 20.36 -6.93
C ASP A 181 15.61 19.18 -7.41
N ASN A 182 15.14 17.93 -7.23
CA ASN A 182 15.93 16.72 -7.49
C ASN A 182 15.44 15.87 -8.67
N TYR A 183 14.19 16.06 -9.12
CA TYR A 183 13.60 15.29 -10.21
C TYR A 183 12.82 16.18 -11.17
N ALA A 184 12.71 15.74 -12.41
CA ALA A 184 12.03 16.47 -13.47
C ALA A 184 10.50 16.32 -13.39
N VAL A 185 9.91 16.73 -12.27
CA VAL A 185 8.46 16.72 -12.03
C VAL A 185 7.79 18.01 -12.50
N SER A 186 6.51 17.93 -12.83
CA SER A 186 5.69 19.12 -13.14
C SER A 186 5.41 19.94 -11.89
N THR A 187 5.50 21.27 -12.04
CA THR A 187 5.13 22.22 -11.00
C THR A 187 3.68 22.69 -11.10
N GLN A 188 2.94 22.23 -12.12
CA GLN A 188 1.54 22.57 -12.32
C GLN A 188 0.64 21.77 -11.38
N ARG A 189 -0.46 22.37 -10.91
CA ARG A 189 -1.36 21.74 -9.93
C ARG A 189 -2.06 20.52 -10.52
N GLU A 190 -2.45 20.61 -11.78
CA GLU A 190 -3.17 19.59 -12.55
C GLU A 190 -2.36 18.30 -12.78
N ASP A 191 -1.02 18.38 -12.67
CA ASP A 191 -0.11 17.25 -12.83
C ASP A 191 0.29 16.60 -11.50
N ARG A 192 -0.30 17.04 -10.39
CA ARG A 192 -0.02 16.53 -9.04
C ARG A 192 -1.23 15.81 -8.49
N VAL A 193 -1.00 14.57 -8.07
CA VAL A 193 -1.99 13.72 -7.40
C VAL A 193 -1.51 13.46 -5.97
N VAL A 194 -2.44 13.48 -5.01
CA VAL A 194 -2.19 13.00 -3.65
C VAL A 194 -2.98 11.70 -3.46
N PHE A 195 -2.34 10.67 -2.89
CA PHE A 195 -2.94 9.35 -2.72
C PHE A 195 -2.69 8.78 -1.32
N GLY A 196 -3.66 8.06 -0.79
CA GLY A 196 -3.50 7.32 0.47
C GLY A 196 -4.65 6.35 0.71
N TYR A 197 -4.45 5.46 1.68
CA TYR A 197 -5.45 4.47 2.10
C TYR A 197 -5.62 4.49 3.63
N SER A 198 -6.81 4.09 4.11
CA SER A 198 -7.13 4.16 5.55
C SER A 198 -6.89 5.59 6.07
N ASN A 199 -6.13 5.80 7.14
CA ASN A 199 -5.78 7.14 7.63
C ASN A 199 -5.10 8.00 6.57
N GLY A 200 -4.22 7.42 5.73
CA GLY A 200 -3.57 8.16 4.65
C GLY A 200 -4.56 8.70 3.62
N GLY A 201 -5.73 8.07 3.46
CA GLY A 201 -6.81 8.57 2.60
C GLY A 201 -7.66 9.67 3.26
N VAL A 202 -7.56 9.86 4.57
CA VAL A 202 -8.12 11.04 5.26
C VAL A 202 -7.17 12.23 5.12
N PHE A 203 -5.86 11.95 5.13
CA PHE A 203 -4.82 12.95 4.96
C PHE A 203 -4.72 13.47 3.52
N ALA A 204 -4.85 12.59 2.53
CA ALA A 204 -4.80 12.90 1.10
C ALA A 204 -6.05 13.67 0.61
#